data_AF-A0A0R2FYK1-F1
#
_entry.id   AF-A0A0R2FYK1-F1
#
_cell.length_a   1.000
_cell.length_b   1.000
_cell.length_c   1.000
_cell.angle_alpha   90.00
_cell.angle_beta   90.00
_cell.angle_gamma   90.00
#
_symmetry.space_group_name_H-M   'P 1'
#
loop_
_entity.id
_entity.type
_entity.pdbx_description
1 polymer ?
#
loop_
_entity_poly.entity_id
_entity_poly.type
_entity_poly.pdbx_seq_one_letter_code
_entity_poly.pdbx_strand_id
1 'polypeptide(L)'
;MLKHEYTKETLNKILANVKGKSLGTVDKNGVFQETKVKRVNGIAGNVIEQSVLGYPSNSDQNPDLLVDGIKVELKTTGIKRTKRPPYYGAKERLTITAVSPKNIVDESFETSHFWSKASYLLFVYYLYDSVKPVPAI
;
A
#
# COMPACT_ATOMS: atom_id res chain seq x y z
N MET A 1 -11.79 -3.64 -15.87
CA MET A 1 -10.51 -4.24 -16.34
C MET A 1 -9.47 -3.86 -15.32
N LEU A 2 -8.81 -4.81 -14.67
CA LEU A 2 -7.67 -4.51 -13.79
C LEU A 2 -6.59 -3.87 -14.65
N LYS A 3 -6.15 -2.66 -14.32
CA LYS A 3 -5.37 -1.82 -15.24
C LYS A 3 -3.86 -2.00 -15.09
N HIS A 4 -3.40 -2.74 -14.07
CA HIS A 4 -1.99 -2.76 -13.65
C HIS A 4 -1.46 -4.19 -13.63
N GLU A 5 -1.04 -4.66 -14.80
CA GLU A 5 -0.54 -6.03 -14.99
C GLU A 5 0.98 -6.09 -14.87
N TYR A 6 1.48 -7.05 -14.08
CA TYR A 6 2.89 -7.30 -13.87
C TYR A 6 3.16 -8.80 -13.93
N THR A 7 4.38 -9.18 -14.30
CA THR A 7 4.91 -10.47 -13.89
C THR A 7 5.52 -10.36 -12.50
N LYS A 8 5.53 -11.44 -11.72
CA LYS A 8 6.22 -11.46 -10.42
C LYS A 8 7.69 -11.06 -10.54
N GLU A 9 8.36 -11.45 -11.63
CA GLU A 9 9.75 -11.09 -11.90
C GLU A 9 9.92 -9.57 -12.06
N THR A 10 9.10 -8.93 -12.89
CA THR A 10 9.17 -7.48 -13.13
C THR A 10 8.84 -6.71 -11.86
N LEU A 11 7.81 -7.13 -11.12
CA LEU A 11 7.41 -6.50 -9.86
C LEU A 11 8.52 -6.58 -8.81
N ASN A 12 9.17 -7.74 -8.69
CA ASN A 12 10.32 -7.91 -7.79
C ASN A 12 11.49 -7.02 -8.20
N LYS A 13 11.80 -6.89 -9.49
CA LYS A 13 12.87 -5.99 -9.97
C LYS A 13 12.57 -4.53 -9.61
N ILE A 14 11.34 -4.06 -9.86
CA ILE A 14 10.92 -2.69 -9.52
C ILE A 14 11.08 -2.44 -8.01
N LEU A 15 10.53 -3.32 -7.17
CA LEU A 15 10.56 -3.17 -5.72
C LEU A 15 11.98 -3.32 -5.14
N ALA A 16 12.81 -4.19 -5.71
CA ALA A 16 14.22 -4.33 -5.32
C ALA A 16 15.01 -3.03 -5.56
N ASN A 17 14.76 -2.35 -6.69
CA ASN A 17 15.44 -1.11 -7.05
C ASN A 17 15.14 0.07 -6.11
N VAL A 18 14.05 0.01 -5.35
CA VAL A 18 13.67 1.05 -4.38
C VAL A 18 13.95 0.66 -2.93
N LYS A 19 14.33 -0.60 -2.67
CA LYS A 19 14.63 -1.09 -1.33
C LYS A 19 15.75 -0.27 -0.69
N GLY A 20 15.53 0.16 0.55
CA GLY A 20 16.50 0.96 1.32
C GLY A 20 16.54 2.44 0.97
N LYS A 21 15.80 2.90 -0.04
CA LYS A 21 15.68 4.33 -0.37
C LYS A 21 14.56 4.98 0.46
N SER A 22 14.68 6.28 0.69
CA SER A 22 13.61 7.06 1.32
C SER A 22 12.42 7.23 0.36
N LEU A 23 11.20 7.38 0.89
CA LEU A 23 10.02 7.67 0.07
C LEU A 23 10.22 8.94 -0.77
N GLY A 24 10.85 9.98 -0.22
CA GLY A 24 11.12 11.21 -0.96
C GLY A 24 12.10 11.02 -2.12
N THR A 25 13.07 10.11 -1.98
CA THR A 25 14.03 9.80 -3.05
C THR A 25 13.39 9.06 -4.22
N VAL A 26 12.40 8.20 -3.95
CA VAL A 26 11.73 7.39 -4.98
C VAL A 26 10.51 8.10 -5.59
N ASP A 27 10.13 9.25 -5.04
CA ASP A 27 8.99 10.05 -5.47
C ASP A 27 9.27 10.86 -6.75
N LYS A 28 9.40 10.16 -7.89
CA LYS A 28 9.66 10.78 -9.20
C LYS A 28 8.53 11.69 -9.70
N ASN A 29 7.29 11.47 -9.25
CA ASN A 29 6.13 12.26 -9.67
C ASN A 29 5.83 13.44 -8.72
N GLY A 30 6.60 13.61 -7.65
CA GLY A 30 6.38 14.69 -6.70
C GLY A 30 5.06 14.57 -5.92
N VAL A 31 4.62 13.35 -5.62
CA VAL A 31 3.42 13.05 -4.83
C VAL A 31 3.44 13.77 -3.47
N PHE A 32 4.62 13.92 -2.84
CA PHE A 32 4.74 14.69 -1.60
C PHE A 32 4.38 16.18 -1.73
N GLN A 33 4.35 16.76 -2.93
CA GLN A 33 3.93 18.16 -3.09
C GLN A 33 2.47 18.37 -2.67
N GLU A 34 1.62 17.34 -2.78
CA GLU A 34 0.23 17.43 -2.34
C GLU A 34 0.11 17.74 -0.84
N THR A 35 1.05 17.25 -0.02
CA THR A 35 1.06 17.48 1.43
C THR A 35 1.44 18.90 1.81
N LYS A 36 1.82 19.77 0.86
CA LYS A 36 2.06 21.19 1.15
C LYS A 36 0.79 22.03 1.08
N VAL A 37 -0.24 21.49 0.40
CA VAL A 37 -1.49 22.20 0.11
C VAL A 37 -2.60 21.71 1.04
N LYS A 38 -2.59 20.42 1.38
CA LYS A 38 -3.60 19.81 2.24
C LYS A 38 -3.02 18.60 2.97
N ARG A 39 -3.66 18.25 4.08
CA ARG A 39 -3.43 16.97 4.74
C ARG A 39 -3.79 15.80 3.82
N VAL A 40 -2.82 14.93 3.54
CA VAL A 40 -3.02 13.68 2.77
C VAL A 40 -2.82 12.47 3.67
N ASN A 41 -3.86 11.64 3.81
CA ASN A 41 -3.74 10.35 4.47
C ASN A 41 -3.20 9.33 3.48
N GLY A 42 -2.35 8.40 3.94
CA GLY A 42 -1.84 7.32 3.07
C GLY A 42 -0.75 7.75 2.07
N ILE A 43 -0.10 8.91 2.28
CA ILE A 43 0.91 9.44 1.34
C ILE A 43 2.00 8.44 0.94
N ALA A 44 2.43 7.57 1.86
CA ALA A 44 3.40 6.53 1.57
C ALA A 44 2.88 5.52 0.53
N GLY A 45 1.61 5.13 0.63
CA GLY A 45 0.95 4.28 -0.38
C GLY A 45 0.90 4.97 -1.72
N ASN A 46 0.46 6.24 -1.75
CA ASN A 46 0.39 7.02 -2.98
C ASN A 46 1.76 7.12 -3.70
N VAL A 47 2.86 7.27 -2.96
CA VAL A 47 4.22 7.28 -3.53
C VAL A 47 4.56 5.93 -4.17
N ILE A 48 4.23 4.81 -3.52
CA ILE A 48 4.49 3.48 -4.09
C ILE A 48 3.63 3.25 -5.34
N GLU A 49 2.35 3.60 -5.31
CA GLU A 49 1.44 3.45 -6.44
C GLU A 49 1.88 4.31 -7.64
N GLN A 50 2.05 5.61 -7.42
CA GLN A 50 2.23 6.58 -8.49
C GLN A 50 3.70 6.69 -8.94
N SER A 51 4.63 6.78 -7.99
CA SER A 51 6.04 7.03 -8.32
C SER A 51 6.84 5.75 -8.54
N VAL A 52 6.53 4.66 -7.82
CA VAL A 52 7.25 3.39 -7.97
C VAL A 52 6.61 2.49 -9.02
N LEU A 53 5.32 2.20 -8.91
CA LEU A 53 4.60 1.30 -9.81
C LEU A 53 4.03 2.02 -11.05
N GLY A 54 3.81 3.33 -10.98
CA GLY A 54 3.50 4.14 -12.15
C GLY A 54 2.02 4.21 -12.52
N TYR A 55 1.10 3.95 -11.60
CA TYR A 55 -0.33 4.08 -11.86
C TYR A 55 -1.00 5.16 -11.00
N PRO A 56 -2.03 5.84 -11.54
CA PRO A 56 -2.74 6.88 -10.79
C PRO A 56 -3.56 6.26 -9.66
N SER A 57 -3.77 7.03 -8.59
CA SER A 57 -4.70 6.66 -7.53
C SER A 57 -6.11 6.53 -8.12
N ASN A 58 -6.81 5.45 -7.77
CA ASN A 58 -8.20 5.22 -8.16
C ASN A 58 -9.00 4.77 -6.92
N SER A 59 -10.32 4.90 -6.99
CA SER A 59 -11.24 4.48 -5.92
C SER A 59 -11.87 3.11 -6.22
N ASP A 60 -11.18 2.25 -6.98
CA ASP A 60 -11.67 0.93 -7.33
C ASP A 60 -11.69 0.03 -6.09
N GLN A 61 -12.77 -0.73 -5.93
CA GLN A 61 -12.90 -1.70 -4.84
C GLN A 61 -12.25 -3.04 -5.17
N ASN A 62 -11.77 -3.25 -6.40
CA ASN A 62 -11.02 -4.44 -6.78
C ASN A 62 -9.59 -4.42 -6.21
N PRO A 63 -8.89 -5.56 -6.21
CA PRO A 63 -7.45 -5.60 -5.94
C PRO A 63 -6.65 -4.72 -6.89
N ASP A 64 -5.55 -4.12 -6.42
CA ASP A 64 -4.81 -3.10 -7.17
C ASP A 64 -4.09 -3.63 -8.41
N LEU A 65 -3.59 -4.86 -8.35
CA LEU A 65 -2.65 -5.43 -9.33
C LEU A 65 -3.18 -6.74 -9.94
N LEU A 66 -2.75 -7.04 -11.16
CA LEU A 66 -2.83 -8.37 -11.76
C LEU A 66 -1.40 -8.90 -11.91
N VAL A 67 -1.01 -9.88 -11.09
CA VAL A 67 0.35 -10.43 -11.06
C VAL A 67 0.33 -11.87 -11.55
N ASP A 68 0.90 -12.14 -12.72
CA ASP A 68 0.86 -13.46 -13.37
C ASP A 68 -0.58 -14.05 -13.44
N GLY A 69 -1.56 -13.19 -13.75
CA GLY A 69 -2.98 -13.57 -13.81
C GLY A 69 -3.69 -13.65 -12.45
N ILE A 70 -3.00 -13.45 -11.33
CA ILE A 70 -3.56 -13.45 -9.97
C ILE A 70 -3.90 -12.01 -9.56
N LYS A 71 -5.11 -11.78 -9.04
CA LYS A 71 -5.50 -10.49 -8.48
C LYS A 71 -4.79 -10.27 -7.14
N VAL A 72 -4.03 -9.19 -7.00
CA VAL A 72 -3.20 -8.92 -5.83
C VAL A 72 -3.51 -7.52 -5.29
N GLU A 73 -3.80 -7.43 -3.99
CA GLU A 73 -3.96 -6.16 -3.27
C GLU A 73 -2.59 -5.67 -2.79
N LEU A 74 -2.27 -4.41 -3.06
CA LEU A 74 -1.06 -3.77 -2.58
C LEU A 74 -1.32 -3.06 -1.25
N LYS A 75 -0.52 -3.38 -0.23
CA LYS A 75 -0.57 -2.68 1.06
C LYS A 75 0.80 -2.11 1.42
N THR A 76 0.89 -0.78 1.39
CA THR A 76 2.04 -0.06 1.91
C THR A 76 1.82 0.28 3.38
N THR A 77 2.69 -0.19 4.27
CA THR A 77 2.52 0.02 5.73
C THR A 77 3.82 0.29 6.47
N GLY A 78 3.73 1.07 7.53
CA GLY A 78 4.88 1.50 8.31
C GLY A 78 5.29 0.46 9.35
N ILE A 79 6.60 0.30 9.53
CA ILE A 79 7.19 -0.40 10.67
C ILE A 79 8.01 0.56 11.53
N LYS A 80 8.11 0.30 12.82
CA LYS A 80 8.94 1.05 13.78
C LYS A 80 9.94 0.12 14.43
N ARG A 81 11.12 0.64 14.79
CA ARG A 81 12.10 -0.10 15.61
C ARG A 81 11.55 -0.32 17.02
N THR A 82 11.77 -1.50 17.58
CA THR A 82 11.46 -1.83 18.98
C THR A 82 12.74 -2.15 19.73
N LYS A 83 12.75 -1.90 21.05
CA LYS A 83 13.94 -2.13 21.91
C LYS A 83 14.24 -3.61 22.16
N ARG A 84 13.26 -4.48 21.92
CA ARG A 84 13.31 -5.92 22.16
C ARG A 84 12.91 -6.68 20.90
N PRO A 85 13.33 -7.95 20.75
CA PRO A 85 12.86 -8.82 19.68
C PRO A 85 11.33 -8.77 19.54
N PRO A 86 10.79 -8.74 18.31
CA PRO A 86 11.47 -8.94 17.02
C PRO A 86 12.17 -7.70 16.43
N TYR A 87 12.47 -6.67 17.23
CA TYR A 87 13.14 -5.40 16.86
C TYR A 87 12.39 -4.50 15.87
N TYR A 88 11.28 -4.97 15.32
CA TYR A 88 10.35 -4.19 14.52
C TYR A 88 8.91 -4.49 14.93
N GLY A 89 8.07 -3.46 14.96
CA GLY A 89 6.64 -3.56 15.20
C GLY A 89 5.85 -2.75 14.18
N ALA A 90 4.58 -3.08 13.99
CA ALA A 90 3.69 -2.30 13.15
C ALA A 90 3.59 -0.86 13.69
N LYS A 91 3.70 0.13 12.80
CA LYS A 91 3.54 1.53 13.16
C LYS A 91 2.09 1.84 13.56
N GLU A 92 1.15 1.25 12.82
CA GLU A 92 -0.28 1.49 12.87
C GLU A 92 -1.04 0.25 12.39
N ARG A 93 -2.37 0.23 12.61
CA ARG A 93 -3.25 -0.83 12.09
C ARG A 93 -3.34 -0.73 10.58
N LEU A 94 -3.49 -1.87 9.93
CA LEU A 94 -3.72 -1.95 8.49
C LEU A 94 -5.21 -2.06 8.19
N THR A 95 -5.72 -1.21 7.32
CA THR A 95 -7.07 -1.34 6.77
C THR A 95 -7.04 -2.19 5.50
N ILE A 96 -7.90 -3.20 5.43
CA ILE A 96 -8.09 -4.02 4.21
C ILE A 96 -9.19 -3.41 3.34
N THR A 97 -10.41 -3.36 3.87
CA THR A 97 -11.58 -2.77 3.20
C THR A 97 -12.53 -2.16 4.23
N ALA A 98 -13.36 -1.21 3.81
CA ALA A 98 -14.50 -0.76 4.60
C ALA A 98 -15.59 -1.84 4.62
N VAL A 99 -16.31 -1.96 5.74
CA VAL A 99 -17.46 -2.86 5.86
C VAL A 99 -18.71 -2.12 5.40
N SER A 100 -19.50 -2.77 4.53
CA SER A 100 -20.82 -2.30 4.14
C SER A 100 -21.89 -3.16 4.84
N PRO A 101 -22.53 -2.69 5.92
CA PRO A 101 -23.54 -3.48 6.64
C PRO A 101 -24.71 -3.93 5.77
N LYS A 102 -25.04 -3.13 4.76
CA LYS A 102 -26.10 -3.45 3.79
C LYS A 102 -25.72 -4.60 2.85
N ASN A 103 -24.45 -4.67 2.42
CA ASN A 103 -24.03 -5.65 1.42
C ASN A 103 -23.49 -6.93 2.07
N ILE A 104 -22.86 -6.83 3.24
CA ILE A 104 -22.21 -7.95 3.92
C ILE A 104 -23.19 -9.08 4.29
N VAL A 105 -24.48 -8.75 4.47
CA VAL A 105 -25.52 -9.75 4.77
C VAL A 105 -25.82 -10.66 3.57
N ASP A 106 -25.49 -10.22 2.36
CA ASP A 106 -25.71 -10.95 1.11
C ASP A 106 -24.40 -11.60 0.57
N GLU A 107 -23.29 -11.48 1.30
CA GLU A 107 -21.98 -12.02 0.91
C GLU A 107 -21.68 -13.34 1.63
N SER A 108 -21.18 -14.35 0.91
CA SER A 108 -20.45 -15.46 1.54
C SER A 108 -18.99 -15.09 1.73
N PHE A 109 -18.30 -15.73 2.69
CA PHE A 109 -16.91 -15.39 3.00
C PHE A 109 -16.00 -15.53 1.76
N GLU A 110 -16.10 -16.63 1.04
CA GLU A 110 -15.25 -16.98 -0.10
C GLU A 110 -15.44 -16.06 -1.31
N THR A 111 -16.62 -15.43 -1.44
CA THR A 111 -16.89 -14.46 -2.51
C THR A 111 -16.95 -13.02 -2.00
N SER A 112 -16.66 -12.78 -0.72
CA SER A 112 -16.77 -11.47 -0.10
C SER A 112 -15.74 -10.49 -0.66
N HIS A 113 -16.08 -9.20 -0.55
CA HIS A 113 -15.13 -8.13 -0.88
C HIS A 113 -13.87 -8.22 -0.02
N PHE A 114 -14.02 -8.56 1.26
CA PHE A 114 -12.89 -8.78 2.16
C PHE A 114 -11.95 -9.86 1.64
N TRP A 115 -12.47 -11.05 1.32
CA TRP A 115 -11.65 -12.18 0.88
C TRP A 115 -10.98 -11.92 -0.47
N SER A 116 -11.68 -11.21 -1.37
CA SER A 116 -11.11 -10.81 -2.67
C SER A 116 -9.83 -9.97 -2.55
N LYS A 117 -9.73 -9.13 -1.49
CA LYS A 117 -8.53 -8.32 -1.19
C LYS A 117 -7.54 -9.03 -0.28
N ALA A 118 -8.01 -9.85 0.66
CA ALA A 118 -7.16 -10.47 1.68
C ALA A 118 -6.44 -11.74 1.21
N SER A 119 -6.99 -12.43 0.21
CA SER A 119 -6.47 -13.72 -0.28
C SER A 119 -5.06 -13.62 -0.89
N TYR A 120 -4.71 -12.49 -1.51
CA TYR A 120 -3.39 -12.26 -2.09
C TYR A 120 -2.92 -10.83 -1.83
N LEU A 121 -2.11 -10.67 -0.78
CA LEU A 121 -1.56 -9.38 -0.35
C LEU A 121 -0.08 -9.24 -0.73
N LEU A 122 0.26 -8.14 -1.37
CA LEU A 122 1.63 -7.67 -1.53
C LEU A 122 1.91 -6.57 -0.50
N PHE A 123 2.82 -6.85 0.44
CA PHE A 123 3.25 -5.89 1.44
C PHE A 123 4.48 -5.10 0.98
N VAL A 124 4.40 -3.78 1.07
CA VAL A 124 5.55 -2.87 0.96
C VAL A 124 5.74 -2.16 2.29
N TYR A 125 6.78 -2.56 3.02
CA TYR A 125 7.10 -1.96 4.31
C TYR A 125 8.00 -0.73 4.14
N TYR A 126 7.67 0.35 4.85
CA TYR A 126 8.58 1.48 5.03
C TYR A 126 8.98 1.62 6.50
N LEU A 127 10.24 1.96 6.76
CA LEU A 127 10.70 2.25 8.10
C LEU A 127 10.24 3.65 8.51
N TYR A 128 9.48 3.73 9.59
CA TYR A 128 9.11 4.98 10.24
C TYR A 128 10.14 5.32 11.32
N ASP A 129 11.16 6.07 10.91
CA ASP A 129 12.28 6.45 11.76
C ASP A 129 12.15 7.91 12.22
N SER A 130 11.06 8.21 12.92
CA SER A 130 10.85 9.51 13.54
C SER A 130 10.57 9.36 15.02
N VAL A 131 11.29 10.15 15.83
CA VAL A 131 11.14 10.19 17.29
C VAL A 131 9.79 10.79 17.70
N LYS A 132 9.23 11.65 16.84
CA LYS A 132 7.91 12.27 17.03
C LYS A 132 6.99 11.94 15.85
N PRO A 133 5.66 11.91 16.03
CA PRO A 133 4.75 11.90 14.89
C PRO A 133 5.10 13.06 13.94
N VAL A 134 5.55 12.74 12.73
CA VAL A 134 5.71 13.72 11.66
C VAL A 134 4.32 14.32 11.41
N PRO A 135 4.14 15.63 11.59
CA PRO A 135 2.87 16.29 11.31
C PRO A 135 2.46 15.99 9.87
N ALA A 136 1.19 15.70 9.65
CA ALA A 136 0.64 15.86 8.32
C ALA A 136 0.64 17.37 8.06
N ILE A 137 1.60 17.83 7.25
CA ILE A 137 1.59 19.21 6.74
C ILE A 137 0.32 19.37 5.88
#